data_AF-A0A2Z6B0X1-F1
#
_entry.id   AF-A0A2Z6B0X1-F1
#
_cell.length_a   1.000
_cell.length_b   1.000
_cell.length_c   1.000
_cell.angle_alpha   90.00
_cell.angle_beta   90.00
_cell.angle_gamma   90.00
#
_symmetry.space_group_name_H-M   'P 1'
#
loop_
_entity.id
_entity.type
_entity.pdbx_description
1 polymer ?
#
loop_
_entity_poly.entity_id
_entity_poly.type
_entity_poly.pdbx_seq_one_letter_code
_entity_poly.pdbx_strand_id
1 'polypeptide(L)' 'MEFTAVFEQSGGRNEHHEYAQFRREGEHWLYVDGNIVGATVRRETPKIGRNEPCPCGSGKKYKKCCMG' A
#
# COMPACT_ATOMS: atom_id res chain seq x y z
N MET A 1 12.65 -3.96 12.69
CA MET A 1 13.91 -3.41 12.18
C MET A 1 13.57 -2.55 10.98
N GLU A 2 14.09 -1.33 10.90
CA GLU A 2 13.90 -0.44 9.74
C GLU A 2 15.20 -0.36 8.95
N PHE A 3 15.13 -0.47 7.63
CA PHE A 3 16.31 -0.39 6.77
C PHE A 3 15.95 -0.06 5.33
N THR A 4 16.94 0.40 4.57
CA THR A 4 16.86 0.56 3.11
C THR A 4 17.75 -0.46 2.41
N ALA A 5 17.16 -1.35 1.64
CA ALA A 5 17.87 -2.24 0.72
C ALA A 5 18.02 -1.58 -0.65
N VAL A 6 19.26 -1.45 -1.12
CA VAL A 6 19.58 -0.94 -2.46
C VAL A 6 20.05 -2.10 -3.33
N PHE A 7 19.44 -2.28 -4.50
CA PHE A 7 19.73 -3.41 -5.39
C PHE A 7 19.54 -3.04 -6.87
N GLU A 8 20.14 -3.83 -7.76
CA GLU A 8 19.97 -3.69 -9.21
C GLU A 8 18.95 -4.70 -9.73
N GLN A 9 18.00 -4.23 -10.55
CA GLN A 9 17.02 -5.07 -11.22
C GLN A 9 16.72 -4.53 -12.61
N SER A 10 16.79 -5.40 -13.62
CA SER A 10 16.53 -5.06 -15.03
C SER A 10 17.36 -3.86 -15.55
N GLY A 11 18.61 -3.73 -15.08
CA GLY A 11 19.52 -2.63 -15.44
C GLY A 11 19.20 -1.29 -14.76
N GLY A 12 18.21 -1.26 -13.85
CA GLY A 12 17.89 -0.11 -13.02
C GLY A 12 18.30 -0.33 -11.56
N ARG A 13 18.82 0.71 -10.92
CA ARG A 13 19.03 0.74 -9.46
C ARG A 13 17.69 1.03 -8.77
N ASN A 14 17.34 0.18 -7.81
CA ASN A 14 16.11 0.27 -7.02
C ASN A 14 16.43 0.36 -5.53
N GLU A 15 15.48 0.91 -4.76
CA GLU A 15 15.60 1.09 -3.31
C GLU A 15 14.30 0.65 -2.63
N HIS A 16 14.41 -0.27 -1.66
CA HIS A 16 13.31 -0.70 -0.81
C HIS A 16 13.56 -0.21 0.62
N HIS A 17 12.79 0.78 1.04
CA HIS A 17 12.75 1.18 2.44
C HIS A 17 11.65 0.38 3.14
N GLU A 18 12.00 -0.43 4.14
CA GLU A 18 11.05 -1.31 4.79
C GLU A 18 11.21 -1.42 6.31
N TYR A 19 10.09 -1.75 6.95
CA TYR A 19 10.07 -2.21 8.32
C TYR A 19 9.83 -3.71 8.37
N ALA A 20 10.84 -4.46 8.79
CA ALA A 20 10.80 -5.91 8.95
C ALA A 20 10.52 -6.33 10.40
N GLN A 21 9.59 -7.26 10.57
CA GLN A 21 9.27 -7.92 11.84
C GLN A 21 9.98 -9.26 11.93
N PHE A 22 10.65 -9.50 13.04
CA PHE A 22 11.31 -10.76 13.34
C PHE A 22 10.80 -11.31 14.67
N ARG A 23 10.64 -12.63 14.73
CA ARG A 23 10.30 -13.34 15.97
C ARG A 23 11.43 -14.29 16.32
N ARG A 24 11.87 -14.26 17.58
CA ARG A 24 12.86 -15.21 18.08
C ARG A 24 12.17 -16.48 18.57
N GLU A 25 12.58 -17.63 18.07
CA GLU A 25 12.13 -18.95 18.52
C GLU A 25 13.35 -19.80 18.88
N GLY A 26 13.51 -20.09 20.18
CA GLY A 26 14.75 -20.66 20.69
C GLY A 26 15.95 -19.77 20.39
N GLU A 27 16.95 -20.31 19.69
CA GLU A 27 18.16 -19.60 19.26
C GLU A 27 18.05 -19.00 17.85
N HIS A 28 16.92 -19.20 17.17
CA HIS A 28 16.74 -18.76 15.78
C HIS A 28 15.89 -17.49 15.70
N TRP A 29 16.27 -16.61 14.77
CA TRP A 29 15.45 -15.47 14.37
C TRP A 29 14.69 -15.81 13.09
N LEU A 30 13.36 -15.74 13.15
CA LEU A 30 12.47 -15.96 12.02
C LEU A 30 12.01 -14.60 11.50
N TYR A 31 12.07 -14.41 10.18
CA TYR A 31 11.39 -13.31 9.52
C TYR A 31 9.88 -13.60 9.52
N VAL A 32 9.09 -12.65 9.99
CA VAL A 32 7.63 -12.79 10.11
C VAL A 32 6.94 -12.07 8.96
N ASP A 33 7.29 -10.80 8.77
CA ASP A 33 6.63 -9.92 7.81
C ASP A 33 7.53 -8.70 7.50
N GLY A 34 7.29 -8.02 6.39
CA GLY A 34 7.97 -6.79 5.99
C GLY A 34 7.02 -5.85 5.29
N ASN A 35 7.04 -4.58 5.71
CA ASN A 35 6.16 -3.56 5.17
C ASN A 35 7.00 -2.48 4.49
N ILE A 36 6.79 -2.27 3.18
CA ILE A 36 7.44 -1.21 2.42
C ILE A 36 6.93 0.15 2.92
N VAL A 37 7.83 0.94 3.50
CA VAL A 37 7.53 2.25 4.08
C VAL A 37 7.59 3.31 2.97
N GLY A 38 6.54 4.12 2.87
CA GLY A 38 6.52 5.27 1.95
C GLY A 38 6.10 4.98 0.52
N ALA A 39 5.73 3.74 0.18
CA ALA A 39 5.06 3.45 -1.09
C ALA A 39 3.67 4.10 -1.09
N THR A 40 3.44 5.07 -1.98
CA THR A 40 2.10 5.61 -2.19
C THR A 40 1.25 4.55 -2.87
N VAL A 41 0.16 4.11 -2.23
CA VAL A 41 -0.79 3.18 -2.85
C VAL A 41 -1.45 3.90 -4.03
N ARG A 42 -1.05 3.55 -5.24
CA ARG A 42 -1.72 4.02 -6.45
C ARG A 42 -3.03 3.25 -6.59
N ARG A 43 -4.15 3.97 -6.51
CA ARG A 43 -5.48 3.37 -6.78
C ARG A 43 -5.52 2.88 -8.23
N GLU A 44 -5.91 1.63 -8.43
CA GLU A 44 -6.18 1.08 -9.76
C GLU A 44 -7.40 1.75 -10.41
N THR A 45 -8.41 2.04 -9.59
CA THR A 45 -9.62 2.74 -10.04
C THR A 45 -9.47 4.25 -9.91
N PRO A 46 -10.01 5.04 -10.86
CA PRO A 46 -10.12 6.47 -10.73
C PRO A 46 -10.76 6.88 -9.40
N LYS A 47 -10.25 7.96 -8.80
CA LYS A 47 -10.86 8.53 -7.61
C LYS A 47 -12.20 9.14 -8.00
N ILE A 48 -13.29 8.51 -7.55
CA ILE A 48 -14.63 9.10 -7.72
C ILE A 48 -14.74 10.42 -6.94
N GLY A 49 -15.10 11.47 -7.65
CA GLY A 49 -15.34 12.79 -7.14
C GLY A 49 -16.60 12.84 -6.29
N ARG A 50 -16.54 13.61 -5.19
CA ARG A 50 -17.62 13.77 -4.22
C ARG A 50 -18.97 14.17 -4.87
N ASN A 51 -18.95 14.94 -5.97
CA ASN A 51 -20.14 15.42 -6.65
C ASN A 51 -20.56 14.59 -7.88
N GLU A 52 -19.78 13.58 -8.28
CA GLU A 52 -20.09 12.72 -9.43
C GLU A 52 -21.28 11.79 -9.15
N PRO A 53 -21.97 11.27 -10.18
CA PRO A 53 -23.00 10.25 -10.02
C PRO A 53 -22.48 9.02 -9.28
N CYS A 54 -23.27 8.48 -8.37
CA CYS A 54 -22.90 7.31 -7.58
C CYS A 54 -22.92 6.04 -8.44
N PRO A 55 -21.85 5.20 -8.44
CA PRO A 55 -21.73 4.03 -9.30
C PRO A 55 -22.70 2.89 -8.92
N CYS A 56 -23.39 2.99 -7.77
CA CYS A 56 -24.44 2.05 -7.39
C CYS A 56 -25.75 2.19 -8.19
N GLY A 57 -25.83 3.12 -9.15
CA GLY A 57 -27.01 3.31 -10.00
C GLY A 57 -28.16 4.08 -9.35
N SER A 58 -27.97 4.66 -8.16
CA SER A 58 -29.03 5.39 -7.45
C SER A 58 -29.42 6.74 -8.08
N GLY A 59 -28.66 7.23 -9.06
CA GLY A 59 -28.82 8.57 -9.64
C GLY A 59 -28.42 9.73 -8.70
N LYS A 60 -28.04 9.44 -7.45
CA LYS A 60 -27.60 10.45 -6.47
C LYS A 60 -26.12 10.78 -6.66
N LYS A 61 -25.70 11.99 -6.22
CA LYS A 61 -24.27 12.32 -6.09
C LYS A 61 -23.58 11.37 -5.11
N TYR A 62 -22.34 10.97 -5.36
CA TYR A 62 -21.59 10.03 -4.53
C TYR A 62 -21.60 10.40 -3.04
N LYS A 63 -21.45 11.70 -2.73
CA LYS A 63 -21.54 12.26 -1.35
C LYS A 63 -22.86 12.12 -0.63
N LYS A 64 -23.94 11.87 -1.36
CA LYS A 64 -25.31 11.72 -0.82
C LYS A 64 -25.79 10.26 -0.93
N CYS A 65 -24.87 9.34 -1.20
CA CYS A 65 -25.14 7.93 -1.40
C CYS A 65 -24.07 7.08 -0.72
N CYS A 66 -23.20 6.38 -1.46
CA CYS A 66 -22.25 5.42 -0.89
C CYS A 66 -21.08 6.01 -0.08
N MET A 67 -20.86 7.32 -0.12
CA MET A 67 -19.88 8.00 0.74
C MET A 67 -20.50 8.51 2.06
N GLY A 68 -21.83 8.49 2.16
CA GLY A 68 -22.60 9.08 3.26
C GLY A 68 -22.62 8.21 4.51
#